data_AF-A0A838I4P2-F1
#
_entry.id   AF-A0A838I4P2-F1
#
_cell.length_a   1.000
_cell.length_b   1.000
_cell.length_c   1.000
_cell.angle_alpha   90.00
_cell.angle_beta   90.00
_cell.angle_gamma   90.00
#
_symmetry.space_group_name_H-M   'P 1'
#
loop_
_entity.id
_entity.type
_entity.pdbx_description
1 polymer ?
#
loop_
_entity_poly.entity_id
_entity_poly.type
_entity_poly.pdbx_seq_one_letter_code
_entity_poly.pdbx_strand_id
1 'polypeptide(L)'
;MRRTEAAEGIIGQVTASSYRVGGRTGLRTISAAVPDFRSEVCWTVITDNDRFAYITNFGDGTISSYRIARDGSITLHESIAAVTTLDQLSIRDAGLSEDGRYLYAIDIASQKVHAWEVDQHDGSLTPIGAFPGLPGTVAGLAAS
;
A
#
# COMPACT_ATOMS: atom_id res chain seq x y z
N MET A 1 17.93 -6.96 -1.96
CA MET A 1 16.87 -5.98 -1.68
C MET A 1 15.87 -6.03 -2.84
N ARG A 2 14.61 -6.36 -2.55
CA ARG A 2 13.50 -6.35 -3.52
C ARG A 2 12.86 -4.97 -3.44
N ARG A 3 12.44 -4.40 -4.57
CA ARG A 3 11.75 -3.09 -4.58
C ARG A 3 10.49 -3.19 -5.44
N THR A 4 9.41 -2.66 -4.91
CA THR A 4 8.16 -2.39 -5.60
C THR A 4 8.07 -0.89 -5.86
N GLU A 5 7.42 -0.51 -6.94
CA GLU A 5 7.11 0.89 -7.24
C GLU A 5 5.67 1.00 -7.71
N ALA A 6 5.12 2.19 -7.54
CA ALA A 6 3.82 2.58 -8.04
C ALA A 6 3.96 3.77 -8.99
N ALA A 7 3.11 3.82 -10.01
CA ALA A 7 3.09 4.90 -10.99
C ALA A 7 1.80 5.72 -10.90
N GLU A 8 1.90 7.04 -11.11
CA GLU A 8 0.74 7.92 -11.31
C GLU A 8 -0.07 7.42 -12.53
N GLY A 9 -1.40 7.41 -12.41
CA GLY A 9 -2.24 6.89 -13.49
C GLY A 9 -3.64 7.49 -13.52
N ILE A 10 -4.16 7.58 -14.75
CA ILE A 10 -5.58 7.79 -15.04
C ILE A 10 -6.37 6.68 -14.31
N ILE A 11 -7.53 7.02 -13.73
CA ILE A 11 -8.41 6.05 -13.07
C ILE A 11 -8.58 4.81 -13.94
N GLY A 12 -8.23 3.63 -13.41
CA GLY A 12 -8.31 2.35 -14.12
C GLY A 12 -7.04 1.95 -14.89
N GLN A 13 -5.98 2.75 -14.86
CA GLN A 13 -4.68 2.45 -15.49
C GLN A 13 -3.50 2.41 -14.50
N VAL A 14 -3.76 2.54 -13.20
CA VAL A 14 -2.70 2.45 -12.20
C VAL A 14 -2.24 1.01 -12.05
N THR A 15 -0.92 0.83 -11.92
CA THR A 15 -0.27 -0.48 -11.84
C THR A 15 0.86 -0.48 -10.83
N ALA A 16 1.14 -1.66 -10.29
CA ALA A 16 2.30 -1.95 -9.48
C ALA A 16 3.30 -2.83 -10.24
N SER A 17 4.59 -2.61 -10.00
CA SER A 17 5.68 -3.38 -10.59
C SER A 17 6.62 -3.90 -9.52
N SER A 18 7.30 -5.01 -9.80
CA SER A 18 8.29 -5.59 -8.91
C SER A 18 9.59 -5.91 -9.63
N TYR A 19 10.70 -5.66 -8.94
CA TYR A 19 12.04 -5.80 -9.49
C TYR A 19 12.96 -6.56 -8.55
N ARG A 20 13.89 -7.30 -9.14
CA ARG A 20 15.05 -7.86 -8.45
C ARG A 20 16.27 -7.02 -8.77
N VAL A 21 16.92 -6.50 -7.74
CA VAL A 21 18.24 -5.88 -7.88
C VAL A 21 19.30 -7.00 -7.86
N GLY A 22 20.09 -7.11 -8.92
CA GLY A 22 21.21 -8.03 -9.07
C GLY A 22 22.53 -7.28 -9.21
N GLY A 23 23.47 -7.52 -8.29
CA GLY A 23 24.80 -6.87 -8.31
C GLY A 23 24.76 -5.34 -8.24
N ARG A 24 25.88 -4.68 -8.59
CA ARG A 24 26.06 -3.21 -8.45
C ARG A 24 25.20 -2.37 -9.40
N THR A 25 24.63 -2.92 -10.48
CA THR A 25 23.96 -2.12 -11.53
C THR A 25 22.78 -2.80 -12.23
N GLY A 26 22.42 -4.05 -11.89
CA GLY A 26 21.34 -4.76 -12.58
C GLY A 26 19.99 -4.59 -11.89
N LEU A 27 19.02 -3.95 -12.55
CA LEU A 27 17.60 -4.09 -12.22
C LEU A 27 16.98 -5.08 -13.21
N ARG A 28 16.36 -6.14 -12.69
CA ARG A 28 15.60 -7.09 -13.49
C ARG A 28 14.13 -7.02 -13.09
N THR A 29 13.27 -6.68 -14.04
CA THR A 29 11.82 -6.75 -13.87
C THR A 29 11.37 -8.18 -13.59
N ILE A 30 10.49 -8.35 -12.60
CA ILE A 30 9.80 -9.61 -12.29
C ILE A 30 8.35 -9.48 -12.72
N SER A 31 7.64 -8.45 -12.24
CA SER A 31 6.31 -8.05 -12.69
C SER A 31 6.36 -6.62 -13.22
N ALA A 32 5.84 -6.35 -14.42
CA ALA A 32 6.06 -5.08 -15.12
C ALA A 32 4.93 -4.04 -15.04
N ALA A 33 3.69 -4.47 -14.81
CA ALA A 33 2.51 -3.60 -14.76
C ALA A 33 1.29 -4.43 -14.30
N VAL A 34 1.18 -4.69 -13.00
CA VAL A 34 0.03 -5.42 -12.43
C VAL A 34 -1.03 -4.41 -11.98
N PRO A 35 -2.18 -4.31 -12.67
CA PRO A 35 -3.17 -3.28 -12.38
C PRO A 35 -3.87 -3.52 -11.03
N ASP A 36 -4.20 -2.44 -10.33
CA ASP A 36 -5.18 -2.44 -9.23
C ASP A 36 -6.53 -1.85 -9.65
N PHE A 37 -6.59 -1.24 -10.83
CA PHE A 37 -7.77 -0.57 -11.39
C PHE A 37 -8.25 0.63 -10.56
N ARG A 38 -7.35 1.24 -9.79
CA ARG A 38 -7.66 2.36 -8.90
C ARG A 38 -7.23 3.69 -9.53
N SER A 39 -7.34 4.74 -8.73
CA SER A 39 -6.85 6.08 -9.00
C SER A 39 -5.53 6.33 -8.29
N GLU A 40 -4.68 7.20 -8.86
CA GLU A 40 -3.39 7.69 -8.33
C GLU A 40 -2.83 6.96 -7.10
N VAL A 41 -1.84 6.09 -7.31
CA VAL A 41 -1.14 5.46 -6.20
C VAL A 41 -0.03 6.35 -5.66
N CYS A 42 0.07 6.45 -4.33
CA CYS A 42 1.10 7.26 -3.66
C CYS A 42 2.17 6.48 -2.90
N TRP A 43 1.83 5.33 -2.29
CA TRP A 43 2.76 4.65 -1.39
C TRP A 43 2.58 3.13 -1.41
N THR A 44 3.64 2.40 -1.07
CA THR A 44 3.62 0.93 -0.98
C THR A 44 4.36 0.47 0.26
N VAL A 45 3.73 -0.42 1.03
CA VAL A 45 4.36 -1.15 2.15
C VAL A 45 4.29 -2.65 1.91
N ILE A 46 5.26 -3.39 2.45
CA ILE A 46 5.37 -4.85 2.30
C ILE A 46 5.47 -5.45 3.71
N THR A 47 4.76 -6.54 3.97
CA THR A 47 4.84 -7.28 5.23
C THR A 47 6.22 -7.94 5.40
N ASP A 48 6.71 -8.06 6.63
CA ASP A 48 8.06 -8.59 6.90
C ASP A 48 8.28 -10.04 6.44
N ASN A 49 7.18 -10.79 6.29
CA ASN A 49 7.19 -12.14 5.74
C ASN A 49 7.28 -12.18 4.20
N ASP A 50 7.37 -11.04 3.52
CA ASP A 50 7.44 -10.89 2.06
C ASP A 50 6.26 -11.55 1.32
N ARG A 51 5.07 -11.60 1.93
CA ARG A 51 3.89 -12.27 1.34
C ARG A 51 2.84 -11.30 0.82
N PHE A 52 2.73 -10.10 1.38
CA PHE A 52 1.69 -9.15 1.02
C PHE A 52 2.27 -7.75 0.84
N ALA A 53 1.71 -7.01 -0.11
CA ALA A 53 1.92 -5.58 -0.25
C ALA A 53 0.60 -4.85 -0.16
N TYR A 54 0.61 -3.69 0.49
CA TYR A 54 -0.52 -2.77 0.55
C TYR A 54 -0.13 -1.46 -0.10
N ILE A 55 -1.02 -0.96 -0.94
CA ILE A 55 -0.78 0.17 -1.80
C ILE A 55 -1.88 1.21 -1.59
N THR A 56 -1.49 2.45 -1.27
CA THR A 56 -2.45 3.52 -1.00
C THR A 56 -2.86 4.22 -2.30
N ASN A 57 -4.16 4.32 -2.53
CA ASN A 57 -4.75 5.00 -3.67
C ASN A 57 -5.21 6.39 -3.20
N PHE A 58 -4.36 7.39 -3.41
CA PHE A 58 -4.62 8.75 -2.96
C PHE A 58 -5.86 9.34 -3.62
N GLY A 59 -6.09 9.01 -4.89
CA GLY A 59 -7.15 9.61 -5.69
C GLY A 59 -8.58 9.30 -5.22
N ASP A 60 -8.79 8.18 -4.51
CA ASP A 60 -10.12 7.69 -4.11
C ASP A 60 -10.21 7.19 -2.66
N GLY A 61 -9.14 7.34 -1.88
CA GLY A 61 -9.11 7.01 -0.46
C GLY A 61 -9.23 5.53 -0.14
N THR A 62 -8.80 4.68 -1.07
CA THR A 62 -8.77 3.23 -0.90
C THR A 62 -7.34 2.71 -0.73
N ILE A 63 -7.23 1.45 -0.28
CA ILE A 63 -5.98 0.69 -0.26
C ILE A 63 -6.20 -0.57 -1.10
N SER A 64 -5.31 -0.86 -2.04
CA SER A 64 -5.27 -2.13 -2.78
C SER A 64 -4.27 -3.09 -2.11
N SER A 65 -4.50 -4.40 -2.24
CA SER A 65 -3.62 -5.44 -1.70
C SER A 65 -3.12 -6.36 -2.80
N TYR A 66 -1.86 -6.80 -2.67
CA TYR A 66 -1.20 -7.71 -3.60
C TYR A 66 -0.58 -8.88 -2.84
N ARG A 67 -0.61 -10.06 -3.44
CA ARG A 67 0.19 -11.21 -3.01
C ARG A 67 1.56 -11.17 -3.66
N ILE A 68 2.58 -11.52 -2.89
CA ILE A 68 3.96 -11.63 -3.34
C ILE A 68 4.36 -13.11 -3.31
N ALA A 69 4.74 -13.64 -4.46
CA ALA A 69 5.26 -15.01 -4.55
C ALA A 69 6.74 -15.08 -4.14
N ARG A 70 7.23 -16.30 -3.90
CA ARG A 70 8.62 -16.54 -3.47
C ARG A 70 9.66 -15.97 -4.46
N ASP A 71 9.33 -15.97 -5.74
CA ASP A 71 10.16 -15.43 -6.81
C ASP A 71 10.07 -13.89 -6.95
N GLY A 72 9.26 -13.22 -6.12
CA GLY A 72 9.04 -11.79 -6.11
C GLY A 72 8.00 -11.29 -7.12
N SER A 73 7.33 -12.19 -7.85
CA SER A 73 6.19 -11.80 -8.68
C SER A 73 5.03 -11.36 -7.79
N ILE A 74 4.33 -10.32 -8.22
CA ILE A 74 3.15 -9.80 -7.53
C ILE A 74 1.89 -10.10 -8.33
N THR A 75 0.80 -10.38 -7.62
CA THR A 75 -0.55 -10.53 -8.18
C THR A 75 -1.54 -9.73 -7.35
N LEU A 76 -2.47 -9.03 -8.02
CA LEU A 76 -3.53 -8.31 -7.33
C LEU A 76 -4.32 -9.32 -6.47
N HIS A 77 -4.46 -9.02 -5.18
CA HIS A 77 -5.28 -9.79 -4.26
C HIS A 77 -6.65 -9.17 -4.12
N GLU A 78 -6.72 -7.89 -3.76
CA GLU A 78 -7.95 -7.10 -3.69
C GLU A 78 -7.72 -5.71 -4.24
N SER A 79 -8.60 -5.27 -5.13
CA SER A 79 -8.53 -3.91 -5.67
C SER A 79 -8.99 -2.86 -4.65
N ILE A 80 -9.82 -3.24 -3.68
CA ILE A 80 -10.16 -2.45 -2.48
C ILE A 80 -10.06 -3.40 -1.29
N ALA A 81 -8.92 -3.39 -0.61
CA ALA A 81 -8.70 -4.10 0.65
C ALA A 81 -9.16 -3.27 1.86
N ALA A 82 -9.09 -1.94 1.76
CA ALA A 82 -9.60 -1.03 2.78
C ALA A 82 -10.03 0.32 2.19
N VAL A 83 -10.83 1.06 2.97
CA VAL A 83 -11.33 2.39 2.63
C VAL A 83 -11.16 3.30 3.85
N THR A 84 -10.69 4.52 3.63
CA THR A 84 -10.69 5.61 4.63
C THR A 84 -11.87 6.54 4.38
N THR A 85 -11.71 7.43 3.39
CA THR A 85 -12.73 8.35 2.91
C THR A 85 -12.90 8.13 1.40
N LEU A 86 -13.94 7.37 1.04
CA LEU A 86 -14.21 6.95 -0.34
C LEU A 86 -14.42 8.16 -1.28
N ASP A 87 -13.88 8.05 -2.49
CA ASP A 87 -14.02 9.03 -3.58
C ASP A 87 -13.48 10.42 -3.21
N GLN A 88 -12.47 10.47 -2.34
CA GLN A 88 -11.77 11.69 -1.97
C GLN A 88 -10.25 11.54 -2.03
N LEU A 89 -9.62 12.63 -2.47
CA LEU A 89 -8.18 12.86 -2.40
C LEU A 89 -7.71 12.81 -0.94
N SER A 90 -7.13 11.70 -0.48
CA SER A 90 -6.94 11.44 0.95
C SER A 90 -5.64 10.71 1.33
N ILE A 91 -5.53 9.40 1.11
CA ILE A 91 -4.47 8.60 1.74
C ILE A 91 -3.10 8.97 1.16
N ARG A 92 -2.22 9.54 1.99
CA ARG A 92 -0.90 10.03 1.55
C ARG A 92 0.24 9.04 1.78
N ASP A 93 0.20 8.37 2.91
CA ASP A 93 1.29 7.53 3.38
C ASP A 93 0.72 6.41 4.24
N ALA A 94 1.47 5.31 4.33
CA ALA A 94 1.13 4.16 5.15
C ALA A 94 2.39 3.51 5.74
N GLY A 95 2.20 2.83 6.86
CA GLY A 95 3.24 2.08 7.56
C GLY A 95 2.68 0.84 8.22
N LEU A 96 3.52 -0.18 8.37
CA LEU A 96 3.23 -1.37 9.15
C LEU A 96 3.90 -1.27 10.53
N SER A 97 3.30 -1.86 11.55
CA SER A 97 3.99 -2.14 12.81
C SER A 97 5.19 -3.08 12.58
N GLU A 98 6.16 -3.09 13.50
CA GLU A 98 7.40 -3.88 13.46
C GLU A 98 7.13 -5.39 13.42
N ASP A 99 5.99 -5.83 13.94
CA ASP A 99 5.53 -7.22 13.88
C ASP A 99 4.65 -7.51 12.66
N GLY A 100 4.43 -6.53 11.79
CA GLY A 100 3.58 -6.60 10.61
C GLY A 100 2.09 -6.82 10.87
N ARG A 101 1.63 -6.80 12.14
CA ARG A 101 0.24 -7.10 12.52
C ARG A 101 -0.72 -5.95 12.30
N TYR A 102 -0.22 -4.73 12.19
CA TYR A 102 -1.06 -3.54 12.05
C TYR A 102 -0.62 -2.70 10.86
N LEU A 103 -1.59 -2.32 10.04
CA LEU A 103 -1.41 -1.34 8.97
C LEU A 103 -2.01 0.00 9.42
N TYR A 104 -1.24 1.06 9.22
CA TYR A 104 -1.65 2.43 9.50
C TYR A 104 -1.61 3.25 8.21
N ALA A 105 -2.58 4.14 8.03
CA ALA A 105 -2.61 5.06 6.90
C ALA A 105 -2.99 6.47 7.34
N ILE A 106 -2.29 7.48 6.81
CA ILE A 106 -2.64 8.89 7.01
C ILE A 106 -3.69 9.29 5.99
N ASP A 107 -4.86 9.68 6.48
CA ASP A 107 -5.89 10.36 5.69
C ASP A 107 -5.81 11.86 5.98
N ILE A 108 -5.31 12.64 5.00
CA ILE A 108 -5.19 14.09 5.14
C ILE A 108 -6.52 14.84 4.98
N ALA A 109 -7.51 14.24 4.30
CA ALA A 109 -8.82 14.85 4.12
C ALA A 109 -9.59 14.85 5.44
N SER A 110 -9.53 13.73 6.17
CA SER A 110 -10.19 13.59 7.47
C SER A 110 -9.30 13.95 8.67
N GLN A 111 -8.01 14.22 8.46
CA GLN A 111 -7.01 14.51 9.49
C GLN A 111 -6.91 13.40 10.55
N LYS A 112 -6.92 12.15 10.09
CA LYS A 112 -6.91 10.96 10.93
C LYS A 112 -5.83 9.97 10.51
N VAL A 113 -5.36 9.19 11.49
CA VAL A 113 -4.69 7.91 11.22
C VAL A 113 -5.75 6.82 11.24
N HIS A 114 -5.87 6.06 10.17
CA HIS A 114 -6.68 4.85 10.13
C HIS A 114 -5.80 3.64 10.43
N ALA A 115 -6.35 2.66 11.15
CA ALA A 115 -5.65 1.44 11.50
C ALA A 115 -6.46 0.19 11.18
N TRP A 116 -5.77 -0.85 10.72
CA TRP A 116 -6.32 -2.18 10.46
C TRP A 116 -5.41 -3.25 11.05
N GLU A 117 -6.01 -4.34 11.50
CA GLU A 117 -5.30 -5.59 11.78
C GLU A 117 -5.06 -6.33 10.46
N VAL A 118 -3.85 -6.86 10.31
CA VAL A 118 -3.40 -7.62 9.14
C VAL A 118 -3.46 -9.10 9.46
N ASP A 119 -4.31 -9.84 8.75
CA ASP A 119 -4.29 -11.29 8.81
C ASP A 119 -2.99 -11.83 8.18
N GLN A 120 -2.14 -12.44 8.99
CA GLN A 120 -0.82 -12.91 8.55
C GLN A 120 -0.89 -14.13 7.63
N HIS A 121 -2.03 -14.83 7.59
CA HIS A 121 -2.23 -16.01 6.78
C HIS A 121 -2.68 -15.64 5.36
N ASP A 122 -3.70 -14.80 5.22
CA ASP A 122 -4.31 -14.47 3.92
C ASP A 122 -4.12 -13.03 3.44
N GLY A 123 -3.68 -12.12 4.32
CA GLY A 123 -3.39 -10.72 4.01
C GLY A 123 -4.59 -9.79 4.06
N SER A 124 -5.75 -10.26 4.54
CA SER A 124 -6.94 -9.42 4.69
C SER A 124 -6.77 -8.37 5.79
N LEU A 125 -7.50 -7.26 5.65
CA LEU A 125 -7.46 -6.12 6.57
C LEU A 125 -8.76 -6.03 7.37
N THR A 126 -8.67 -6.05 8.70
CA THR A 126 -9.80 -5.84 9.60
C THR A 126 -9.74 -4.45 10.23
N PRO A 127 -10.74 -3.57 10.08
CA PRO A 127 -10.70 -2.23 10.65
C PRO A 127 -10.61 -2.24 12.18
N ILE A 128 -9.65 -1.49 12.74
CA ILE A 128 -9.52 -1.24 14.17
C ILE A 128 -10.18 0.09 14.53
N GLY A 129 -9.94 1.12 13.72
CA GLY A 129 -10.51 2.44 13.96
C GLY A 129 -9.81 3.56 13.21
N ALA A 130 -10.28 4.79 13.46
CA ALA A 130 -9.72 6.01 12.92
C ALA A 130 -9.50 7.02 14.06
N PHE A 131 -8.28 7.51 14.17
CA PHE A 131 -7.80 8.29 15.31
C PHE A 131 -7.53 9.73 14.85
N PRO A 132 -8.27 10.73 15.38
CA PRO A 132 -8.11 12.12 15.00
C PRO A 132 -6.87 12.74 15.64
N GLY A 133 -6.51 13.94 15.17
CA GLY A 133 -5.46 14.76 15.77
C GLY A 133 -4.23 14.96 14.90
N LEU A 134 -4.29 14.56 13.62
CA LEU A 134 -3.21 14.88 12.69
C LEU A 134 -3.25 16.36 12.31
N PRO A 135 -2.12 17.07 12.39
CA PRO A 135 -2.03 18.41 11.83
C PRO A 135 -2.08 18.31 10.30
N GLY A 136 -2.71 19.30 9.65
CA GLY A 136 -2.80 19.35 8.18
C GLY A 136 -1.46 19.47 7.44
N THR A 137 -0.35 19.60 8.18
CA THR A 137 1.02 19.66 7.66
C THR A 137 1.73 18.31 7.67
N VAL A 138 1.08 17.23 8.11
CA VAL A 138 1.72 15.90 8.16
C VAL A 138 2.02 15.42 6.73
N ALA A 139 3.24 14.91 6.53
CA ALA A 139 3.71 14.47 5.22
C ALA A 139 4.09 12.99 5.17
N GLY A 140 4.26 12.33 6.33
CA GLY A 140 4.56 10.92 6.39
C GLY A 140 4.33 10.28 7.75
N LEU A 141 4.37 8.95 7.77
CA LEU A 141 4.11 8.08 8.90
C LEU A 141 5.30 7.17 9.16
N ALA A 142 5.69 7.05 10.43
CA ALA A 142 6.56 5.98 10.91
C ALA A 142 5.81 5.21 11.98
N ALA A 143 5.69 3.89 11.80
CA ALA A 143 5.09 2.98 12.75
C ALA A 143 6.17 2.05 13.32
N SER A 144 5.96 1.62 14.56
CA SER A 144 6.74 0.62 15.29
C SER A 144 5.80 -0.42 15.86
#